data_AF-A0A0C3AZR6-F1
#
_entry.id   AF-A0A0C3AZR6-F1
#
_cell.length_a   1.000
_cell.length_b   1.000
_cell.length_c   1.000
_cell.angle_alpha   90.00
_cell.angle_beta   90.00
_cell.angle_gamma   90.00
#
_symmetry.space_group_name_H-M   'P 1'
#
loop_
_entity.id
_entity.type
_entity.pdbx_description
1 polymer ?
#
loop_
_entity_poly.entity_id
_entity_poly.type
_entity_poly.pdbx_seq_one_letter_code
_entity_poly.pdbx_strand_id
1 'polypeptide(L)'
;MDSSSAIPLAPTKAGRVSGKNWKGAKTPTVRNSTKYSFSRSNLPRGVKSKSWEDRKRKDTQLTAVKALEKELKDEKAAELARRREVTKERKDRVEEKRRLEEMKAKMSAKKLARVRRRQGRTKKING
;
A
#
# COMPACT_ATOMS: atom_id res chain seq x y z
N MET A 1 -29.73 -49.81 74.80
CA MET A 1 -30.40 -48.64 74.21
C MET A 1 -29.33 -47.83 73.50
N ASP A 2 -29.17 -48.11 72.21
CA ASP A 2 -28.20 -47.48 71.31
C ASP A 2 -28.51 -45.99 71.12
N SER A 3 -27.48 -45.16 71.06
CA SER A 3 -27.62 -43.74 70.70
C SER A 3 -26.54 -43.37 69.68
N SER A 4 -26.76 -43.79 68.45
CA SER A 4 -26.02 -43.32 67.27
C SER A 4 -26.39 -41.85 67.00
N SER A 5 -25.55 -40.91 67.43
CA SER A 5 -25.68 -39.50 67.09
C SER A 5 -25.33 -39.27 65.62
N ALA A 6 -26.34 -39.16 64.76
CA ALA A 6 -26.17 -38.88 63.34
C ALA A 6 -25.69 -37.43 63.12
N ILE A 7 -24.53 -37.27 62.48
CA ILE A 7 -23.97 -35.96 62.12
C ILE A 7 -24.78 -35.34 60.96
N PRO A 8 -25.27 -34.10 61.08
CA PRO A 8 -26.01 -33.45 59.99
C PRO A 8 -25.07 -33.04 58.85
N LEU A 9 -25.18 -33.71 57.71
CA LEU A 9 -24.48 -33.34 56.48
C LEU A 9 -25.12 -32.07 55.88
N ALA A 10 -24.34 -31.00 55.74
CA ALA A 10 -24.78 -29.76 55.10
C ALA A 10 -25.27 -30.02 53.66
N PRO A 11 -26.36 -29.37 53.19
CA PRO A 11 -26.86 -29.57 51.84
C PRO A 11 -25.86 -28.99 50.82
N THR A 12 -25.25 -29.86 50.02
CA THR A 12 -24.52 -29.42 48.82
C THR A 12 -25.52 -28.79 47.85
N LYS A 13 -25.08 -27.86 46.99
CA LYS A 13 -25.94 -27.20 45.98
C LYS A 13 -26.70 -28.16 45.05
N ALA A 14 -26.34 -29.45 45.02
CA ALA A 14 -26.97 -30.48 44.19
C ALA A 14 -27.95 -31.41 44.93
N GLY A 15 -28.09 -31.30 46.27
CA GLY A 15 -29.00 -32.14 47.06
C GLY A 15 -28.65 -33.64 47.11
N ARG A 16 -29.42 -34.44 47.88
CA ARG A 16 -29.29 -35.91 48.03
C ARG A 16 -29.97 -36.69 46.90
N VAL A 17 -29.71 -36.35 45.64
CA VAL A 17 -30.29 -37.10 44.51
C VAL A 17 -29.18 -37.53 43.55
N SER A 18 -28.86 -38.82 43.59
CA SER A 18 -28.08 -39.48 42.54
C SER A 18 -28.72 -39.21 41.18
N GLY A 19 -27.98 -38.62 40.23
CA GLY A 19 -28.40 -38.51 38.83
C GLY A 19 -28.71 -37.11 38.28
N LYS A 20 -28.41 -36.00 38.97
CA LYS A 20 -28.67 -34.62 38.47
C LYS A 20 -27.41 -33.78 38.23
N ASN A 21 -26.25 -34.43 38.20
CA ASN A 21 -24.94 -33.85 37.88
C ASN A 21 -24.88 -33.26 36.45
N TRP A 22 -25.67 -33.77 35.52
CA TRP A 22 -25.78 -33.25 34.14
C TRP A 22 -26.59 -31.96 34.02
N LYS A 23 -27.34 -31.56 35.07
CA LYS A 23 -28.13 -30.32 35.13
C LYS A 23 -27.38 -29.17 35.83
N GLY A 24 -26.10 -29.33 36.15
CA GLY A 24 -25.28 -28.22 36.65
C GLY A 24 -25.27 -27.07 35.65
N ALA A 25 -25.28 -25.83 36.14
CA ALA A 25 -25.20 -24.65 35.29
C ALA A 25 -23.93 -24.76 34.43
N LYS A 26 -24.11 -24.85 33.10
CA LYS A 26 -23.00 -24.93 32.14
C LYS A 26 -22.35 -23.55 32.06
N THR A 27 -21.35 -23.29 32.91
CA THR A 27 -20.49 -22.12 32.74
C THR A 27 -19.64 -22.32 31.47
N PRO A 28 -19.42 -21.29 30.64
CA PRO A 28 -18.50 -21.41 29.53
C PRO A 28 -17.16 -21.90 30.08
N THR A 29 -16.61 -22.98 29.49
CA THR A 29 -15.29 -23.51 29.84
C THR A 29 -14.25 -22.46 29.48
N VAL A 30 -14.03 -21.49 30.35
CA VAL A 30 -12.90 -20.59 30.23
C VAL A 30 -11.70 -21.44 30.64
N ARG A 31 -10.84 -21.80 29.67
CA ARG A 31 -9.58 -22.54 29.89
C ARG A 31 -8.60 -21.67 30.68
N ASN A 32 -8.94 -21.39 31.93
CA ASN A 32 -8.24 -20.51 32.86
C ASN A 32 -8.18 -21.21 34.24
N SER A 33 -7.46 -22.32 34.37
CA SER A 33 -7.24 -22.97 35.69
C SER A 33 -5.76 -23.02 36.08
N THR A 34 -4.96 -22.07 35.60
CA THR A 34 -3.62 -21.83 36.15
C THR A 34 -3.45 -20.35 36.41
N LYS A 35 -2.84 -20.05 37.55
CA LYS A 35 -2.53 -18.74 38.16
C LYS A 35 -1.74 -17.77 37.25
N TYR A 36 -1.50 -18.14 35.98
CA TYR A 36 -0.80 -17.39 34.93
C TYR A 36 -1.69 -17.24 33.68
N SER A 37 -2.90 -16.71 33.81
CA SER A 37 -3.84 -16.55 32.69
C SER A 37 -3.55 -15.29 31.84
N PHE A 38 -2.48 -15.34 31.02
CA PHE A 38 -2.15 -14.29 30.03
C PHE A 38 -2.52 -14.64 28.57
N SER A 39 -3.35 -15.64 28.27
CA SER A 39 -3.62 -15.96 26.85
C SER A 39 -5.05 -16.36 26.55
N ARG A 40 -5.81 -15.37 26.07
CA ARG A 40 -7.08 -15.51 25.37
C ARG A 40 -6.93 -15.73 23.85
N SER A 41 -5.71 -15.80 23.30
CA SER A 41 -5.49 -15.98 21.86
C SER A 41 -4.67 -17.23 21.54
N ASN A 42 -5.12 -17.99 20.53
CA ASN A 42 -4.42 -19.13 19.93
C ASN A 42 -3.15 -18.75 19.16
N LEU A 43 -2.69 -17.49 19.28
CA LEU A 43 -1.47 -17.05 18.61
C LEU A 43 -0.23 -17.73 19.21
N PRO A 44 0.74 -18.15 18.38
CA PRO A 44 2.02 -18.64 18.86
C PRO A 44 2.76 -17.55 19.64
N ARG A 45 3.57 -17.96 20.63
CA ARG A 45 4.22 -17.04 21.59
C ARG A 45 5.08 -15.96 20.92
N GLY A 46 5.69 -16.25 19.77
CA GLY A 46 6.54 -15.30 19.04
C GLY A 46 5.78 -14.15 18.35
N VAL A 47 4.47 -14.30 18.11
CA VAL A 47 3.63 -13.28 17.45
C VAL A 47 2.84 -12.47 18.48
N LYS A 48 2.90 -12.86 19.75
CA LYS A 48 2.22 -12.15 20.84
C LYS A 48 3.01 -10.90 21.19
N SER A 49 2.33 -9.76 21.13
CA SER A 49 2.84 -8.52 21.69
C SER A 49 2.81 -8.61 23.23
N LYS A 50 3.88 -8.14 23.86
CA LYS A 50 4.05 -8.19 25.32
C LYS A 50 3.17 -7.13 26.00
N SER A 51 3.04 -5.94 25.41
CA SER A 51 2.13 -4.88 25.85
C SER A 51 1.41 -4.18 24.68
N TRP A 52 0.37 -3.40 25.00
CA TRP A 52 -0.26 -2.49 24.04
C TRP A 52 0.69 -1.39 23.58
N GLU A 53 1.51 -0.87 24.49
CA GLU A 53 2.51 0.16 24.22
C GLU A 53 3.55 -0.31 23.20
N ASP A 54 3.99 -1.57 23.31
CA ASP A 54 4.92 -2.17 22.35
C ASP A 54 4.31 -2.26 20.94
N ARG A 55 2.99 -2.51 20.84
CA ARG A 55 2.30 -2.47 19.55
C ARG A 55 2.28 -1.06 19.00
N LYS A 56 1.89 -0.09 19.82
CA LYS A 56 1.85 1.31 19.41
C LYS A 56 3.20 1.83 18.96
N ARG A 57 4.28 1.49 19.68
CA ARG A 57 5.66 1.84 19.28
C ARG A 57 6.07 1.22 17.95
N LYS A 58 5.70 -0.05 17.70
CA LYS A 58 5.99 -0.71 16.41
C LYS A 58 5.18 -0.07 15.28
N ASP A 59 3.90 0.20 15.51
CA ASP A 59 3.05 0.85 14.52
C ASP A 59 3.58 2.24 14.16
N THR A 60 3.99 3.05 15.14
CA THR A 60 4.56 4.37 14.88
C THR A 60 5.86 4.29 14.08
N GLN A 61 6.75 3.36 14.44
CA GLN A 61 7.99 3.11 13.68
C GLN A 61 7.69 2.69 12.23
N LEU A 62 6.75 1.78 12.01
CA LEU A 62 6.35 1.34 10.68
C LEU A 62 5.75 2.48 9.86
N THR A 63 4.93 3.34 10.49
CA THR A 63 4.38 4.53 9.80
C THR A 63 5.46 5.52 9.40
N ALA A 64 6.46 5.74 10.27
CA ALA A 64 7.59 6.63 9.97
C ALA A 64 8.44 6.07 8.81
N VAL A 65 8.75 4.77 8.83
CA VAL A 65 9.50 4.13 7.74
C VAL A 65 8.76 4.22 6.42
N LYS A 66 7.45 3.99 6.41
CA LYS A 66 6.62 4.10 5.19
C LYS A 66 6.54 5.53 4.66
N ALA A 67 6.50 6.52 5.56
CA ALA A 67 6.53 7.93 5.16
C ALA A 67 7.85 8.27 4.46
N LEU A 68 8.99 7.89 5.06
CA LEU A 68 10.31 8.08 4.46
C LEU A 68 10.45 7.34 3.12
N GLU A 69 9.98 6.09 3.04
CA GLU A 69 10.00 5.33 1.78
C GLU A 69 9.21 6.04 0.68
N LYS A 70 8.06 6.62 1.03
CA LYS A 70 7.23 7.39 0.09
C LYS A 70 7.95 8.65 -0.38
N GLU A 71 8.48 9.44 0.55
CA GLU A 71 9.23 10.67 0.22
C GLU A 71 10.38 10.37 -0.75
N LEU A 72 11.19 9.35 -0.47
CA LEU A 72 12.30 8.94 -1.34
C LEU A 72 11.86 8.49 -2.73
N LYS A 73 10.69 7.82 -2.84
CA LYS A 73 10.14 7.40 -4.14
C LYS A 73 9.61 8.60 -4.91
N ASP A 74 8.90 9.50 -4.25
CA ASP A 74 8.32 10.69 -4.86
C ASP A 74 9.44 11.63 -5.37
N GLU A 75 10.51 11.81 -4.60
CA GLU A 75 11.69 12.58 -5.02
C GLU A 75 12.38 11.98 -6.26
N LYS A 76 12.59 10.66 -6.27
CA LYS A 76 13.19 9.97 -7.43
C LYS A 76 12.30 10.07 -8.67
N ALA A 77 11.00 9.91 -8.50
CA ALA A 77 10.04 10.03 -9.60
C ALA A 77 10.00 11.46 -10.15
N ALA A 78 10.01 12.47 -9.28
CA ALA A 78 10.03 13.87 -9.68
C ALA A 78 11.31 14.23 -10.47
N GLU A 79 12.48 13.76 -10.03
CA GLU A 79 13.74 14.00 -10.75
C GLU A 79 13.75 13.31 -12.13
N LEU A 80 13.25 12.08 -12.22
CA LEU A 80 13.10 11.38 -13.50
C LEU A 80 12.13 12.10 -14.43
N ALA A 81 11.01 12.62 -13.90
CA ALA A 81 10.04 13.40 -14.66
C ALA A 81 10.68 14.69 -15.21
N ARG A 82 11.38 15.46 -14.37
CA ARG A 82 12.10 16.67 -14.80
C ARG A 82 13.09 16.39 -15.94
N ARG A 83 13.89 15.32 -15.83
CA ARG A 83 14.84 14.93 -16.90
C ARG A 83 14.13 14.59 -18.21
N ARG A 84 12.99 13.91 -18.13
CA ARG A 84 12.17 13.57 -19.30
C ARG A 84 11.58 14.82 -19.94
N GLU A 85 11.03 15.73 -19.14
CA GLU A 85 10.47 17.01 -19.60
C GLU A 85 11.52 17.86 -20.32
N VAL A 86 12.69 18.07 -19.70
CA VAL A 86 13.79 18.82 -20.33
C VAL A 86 14.22 18.19 -21.66
N THR A 87 14.31 16.86 -21.72
CA THR A 87 14.68 16.16 -22.95
C THR A 87 13.61 16.30 -24.03
N LYS A 88 12.34 16.21 -23.63
CA LYS A 88 11.20 16.39 -24.52
C LYS A 88 11.17 17.81 -25.09
N GLU A 89 11.27 18.83 -24.25
CA GLU A 89 11.31 20.23 -24.67
C GLU A 89 12.47 20.52 -25.64
N ARG A 90 13.64 19.90 -25.43
CA ARG A 90 14.76 20.03 -26.35
C ARG A 90 14.44 19.43 -27.72
N LYS A 91 13.84 18.23 -27.76
CA LYS A 91 13.41 17.59 -29.01
C LYS A 91 12.36 18.42 -29.72
N ASP A 92 11.32 18.83 -29.01
CA ASP A 92 10.20 19.62 -29.54
C ASP A 92 10.72 20.94 -30.15
N ARG A 93 11.68 21.61 -29.49
CA ARG A 93 12.31 22.84 -30.00
C ARG A 93 13.10 22.61 -31.29
N VAL A 94 13.86 21.51 -31.37
CA VAL A 94 14.61 21.16 -32.58
C VAL A 94 13.67 20.79 -33.72
N GLU A 95 12.62 20.02 -33.44
CA GLU A 95 11.62 19.63 -34.43
C GLU A 95 10.85 20.83 -34.98
N GLU A 96 10.40 21.75 -34.12
CA GLU A 96 9.74 22.99 -34.55
C GLU A 96 10.68 23.87 -35.39
N LYS A 97 11.95 24.00 -34.96
CA LYS A 97 12.95 24.73 -35.76
C LYS A 97 13.14 24.10 -37.13
N ARG A 98 13.29 22.77 -37.19
CA ARG A 98 13.42 22.02 -38.45
C ARG A 98 12.19 22.20 -39.33
N ARG A 99 10.99 22.11 -38.76
CA ARG A 99 9.72 22.30 -39.48
C ARG A 99 9.63 23.70 -40.09
N LEU A 100 10.02 24.73 -39.35
CA LEU A 100 10.08 26.11 -39.83
C LEU A 100 11.12 26.29 -40.94
N GLU A 101 12.29 25.68 -40.81
CA GLU A 101 13.34 25.70 -41.85
C GLU A 101 12.88 25.01 -43.13
N GLU A 102 12.24 23.84 -43.03
CA GLU A 102 11.67 23.13 -44.16
C GLU A 102 10.56 23.95 -44.85
N MET A 103 9.70 24.62 -44.08
CA MET A 103 8.68 25.52 -44.63
C MET A 103 9.31 26.73 -45.34
N LYS A 104 10.33 27.37 -44.73
CA LYS A 104 11.08 28.47 -45.36
C LYS A 104 11.76 28.03 -46.66
N ALA A 105 12.40 26.86 -46.66
CA ALA A 105 13.02 26.29 -47.85
C ALA A 105 11.99 26.02 -48.96
N LYS A 106 10.84 25.43 -48.63
CA LYS A 106 9.72 25.21 -49.57
C LYS A 106 9.22 26.54 -50.16
N MET A 107 9.07 27.58 -49.36
CA MET A 107 8.64 28.91 -49.82
C MET A 107 9.68 29.59 -50.70
N SER A 108 10.96 29.51 -50.33
CA SER A 108 12.08 30.01 -51.14
C SER A 108 12.14 29.30 -52.50
N ALA A 109 12.03 27.97 -52.52
CA ALA A 109 11.98 27.18 -53.74
C ALA A 109 10.79 27.54 -54.64
N LYS A 110 9.59 27.72 -54.06
CA LYS A 110 8.40 28.20 -54.78
C LYS A 110 8.60 29.60 -55.36
N LYS A 111 9.25 30.51 -54.63
CA LYS A 111 9.58 31.86 -55.09
C LYS A 111 10.56 31.83 -56.26
N LEU A 112 11.63 31.03 -56.16
CA LEU A 112 12.60 30.82 -57.24
C LEU A 112 11.93 30.22 -58.49
N ALA A 113 11.03 29.24 -58.31
CA ALA A 113 10.26 28.66 -59.41
C ALA A 113 9.38 29.72 -60.11
N ARG A 114 8.73 30.62 -59.34
CA ARG A 114 7.93 31.71 -59.90
C ARG A 114 8.77 32.72 -60.68
N VAL A 115 9.96 33.08 -60.17
CA VAL A 115 10.90 33.96 -60.88
C VAL A 115 11.37 33.31 -62.18
N ARG A 116 11.75 32.03 -62.16
CA ARG A 116 12.14 31.26 -63.37
C ARG A 116 11.03 31.26 -64.43
N ARG A 117 9.76 31.10 -64.03
CA ARG A 117 8.61 31.18 -64.96
C ARG A 117 8.44 32.59 -65.52
N ARG A 118 8.54 33.63 -64.69
CA ARG A 118 8.42 35.04 -65.13
C ARG A 118 9.52 35.44 -66.10
N GLN A 119 10.72 34.92 -65.91
CA GLN A 119 11.86 35.15 -66.81
C GLN A 119 11.72 34.41 -68.16
N GLY A 120 10.61 33.70 -68.43
CA GLY A 120 10.36 33.02 -69.70
C GLY A 120 11.41 31.97 -70.07
N ARG A 121 12.24 31.55 -69.10
CA ARG A 121 13.38 30.65 -69.30
C ARG A 121 12.86 29.23 -69.48
N THR A 122 12.39 28.94 -70.69
CA THR A 122 12.02 27.58 -71.10
C THR A 122 13.28 26.72 -71.08
N LYS A 123 13.14 25.43 -70.76
CA LYS A 123 14.25 24.47 -70.57
C LYS A 123 15.09 24.23 -71.85
N LYS A 124 14.83 24.96 -72.94
CA LYS A 124 15.50 24.92 -74.24
C LYS A 124 16.37 26.17 -74.44
N ILE A 125 17.46 26.29 -73.70
CA ILE A 125 18.61 27.09 -74.17
C ILE A 125 19.85 26.28 -73.81
N ASN A 126 20.26 25.43 -74.75
CA ASN A 126 21.66 25.01 -74.84
C ASN A 126 22.43 26.21 -75.38
N GLY A 127 23.42 26.65 -74.62
CA GLY A 127 24.32 27.77 -74.88
C GLY A 127 25.25 27.88 -73.71
#